data_AF-A0A239M2M6-F1
#
_entry.id   AF-A0A239M2M6-F1
#
_cell.length_a   1.000
_cell.length_b   1.000
_cell.length_c   1.000
_cell.angle_alpha   90.00
_cell.angle_beta   90.00
_cell.angle_gamma   90.00
#
_symmetry.space_group_name_H-M   'P 1'
#
loop_
_entity.id
_entity.type
_entity.pdbx_description
1 polymer ?
#
loop_
_entity_poly.entity_id
_entity_poly.type
_entity_poly.pdbx_seq_one_letter_code
_entity_poly.pdbx_strand_id
1 'polypeptide(L)' 'MERLRKVLLASAINETSAVQVLRQAAAEVASPDTAAALLTAAKRLEESADALLQAAHRIELTLHPDAREESLAGLAPLE' A
#
# COMPACT_ATOMS: atom_id res chain seq x y z
N MET A 1 -9.59 -16.82 -5.56
CA MET A 1 -8.93 -15.50 -5.67
C MET A 1 -9.37 -14.52 -4.58
N GLU A 2 -10.62 -14.53 -4.12
CA GLU A 2 -11.11 -13.59 -3.08
C GLU A 2 -10.32 -13.63 -1.75
N ARG A 3 -10.00 -14.83 -1.24
CA ARG A 3 -9.17 -14.97 -0.04
C ARG A 3 -7.80 -14.30 -0.20
N LEU A 4 -7.17 -14.45 -1.36
CA LEU A 4 -5.86 -13.84 -1.65
C LEU A 4 -5.98 -12.32 -1.68
N ARG A 5 -7.02 -11.75 -2.30
CA ARG A 5 -7.28 -10.30 -2.29
C ARG A 5 -7.34 -9.74 -0.88
N LYS A 6 -8.11 -10.37 0.02
CA LYS A 6 -8.23 -9.95 1.42
C LYS A 6 -6.90 -10.01 2.17
N VAL A 7 -6.10 -11.06 1.93
CA VAL A 7 -4.76 -11.19 2.52
C VAL A 7 -3.84 -10.07 2.04
N LEU A 8 -3.83 -9.75 0.75
CA LEU A 8 -3.01 -8.66 0.20
C LEU A 8 -3.38 -7.29 0.80
N LEU A 9 -4.70 -7.00 0.92
CA LEU A 9 -5.17 -5.76 1.55
C LEU A 9 -4.75 -5.68 3.03
N ALA A 10 -4.92 -6.76 3.79
CA ALA A 10 -4.49 -6.81 5.19
C ALA A 10 -2.97 -6.61 5.33
N SER A 11 -2.18 -7.22 4.44
CA SER A 11 -0.72 -7.03 4.42
C SER A 11 -0.35 -5.58 4.11
N ALA A 12 -0.97 -4.93 3.12
CA ALA A 12 -0.70 -3.52 2.80
C ALA A 12 -1.01 -2.58 3.98
N ILE A 13 -2.10 -2.84 4.71
CA ILE A 13 -2.46 -2.09 5.93
C ILE A 13 -1.38 -2.28 7.02
N ASN A 14 -0.92 -3.51 7.21
CA ASN A 14 0.12 -3.81 8.19
C ASN A 14 1.44 -3.10 7.84
N GLU A 15 1.83 -3.12 6.56
CA GLU A 15 3.04 -2.44 6.08
C GLU A 15 2.94 -0.92 6.27
N THR A 16 1.78 -0.32 5.95
CA THR A 16 1.53 1.11 6.18
C THR A 16 1.61 1.48 7.67
N SER A 17 1.08 0.62 8.55
CA SER A 17 1.17 0.82 10.00
C SER A 17 2.63 0.75 10.48
N ALA A 18 3.40 -0.22 9.98
CA ALA A 18 4.82 -0.35 10.28
C ALA A 18 5.64 0.86 9.81
N VAL A 19 5.31 1.43 8.64
CA VAL A 19 5.92 2.68 8.13
C VAL A 19 5.75 3.83 9.13
N GLN A 20 4.55 4.02 9.68
CA GLN A 20 4.29 5.07 10.66
C GLN A 20 5.15 4.89 11.91
N VAL A 21 5.24 3.65 12.42
CA VAL A 21 6.07 3.31 13.59
C VAL A 21 7.55 3.54 13.31
N LEU A 22 8.05 3.12 12.14
CA LEU A 22 9.45 3.31 11.75
C LEU A 22 9.82 4.79 11.61
N ARG A 23 8.93 5.61 11.03
CA ARG A 23 9.12 7.06 10.91
C ARG A 23 9.15 7.74 12.28
N GLN A 24 8.25 7.36 13.17
CA GLN A 24 8.23 7.88 14.54
C GLN A 24 9.52 7.50 15.28
N ALA A 25 9.93 6.23 15.22
CA ALA A 25 11.17 5.76 15.84
C ALA A 25 12.41 6.47 15.27
N ALA A 26 12.44 6.75 13.96
CA ALA A 26 13.53 7.49 13.33
C ALA A 26 13.62 8.94 13.82
N ALA A 27 12.49 9.58 14.17
CA ALA A 27 12.47 10.93 14.72
C ALA A 27 12.94 11.01 16.18
N GLU A 28 12.85 9.89 16.92
CA GLU A 28 13.24 9.81 18.34
C GLU A 28 14.68 9.32 18.55
N VAL A 29 15.27 8.65 17.55
CA VAL A 29 16.61 8.08 17.64
C VAL A 29 17.69 9.17 17.52
N ALA A 30 18.66 9.16 18.45
CA ALA A 30 19.76 10.11 18.45
C ALA A 30 20.84 9.80 17.39
N SER A 31 20.96 8.55 16.96
CA SER A 31 21.95 8.08 15.98
C SER A 31 21.48 8.37 14.55
N PRO A 32 22.19 9.23 13.79
CA PRO A 32 21.81 9.55 12.41
C PRO A 32 21.80 8.33 11.49
N ASP A 33 22.76 7.42 11.65
CA ASP A 33 22.85 6.20 10.84
C ASP A 33 21.67 5.26 11.11
N THR A 34 21.26 5.14 12.38
CA THR A 34 20.09 4.35 12.77
C THR A 34 18.80 4.98 12.24
N ALA A 35 18.65 6.29 12.33
CA ALA A 35 17.50 7.00 11.76
C ALA A 35 17.41 6.80 10.23
N ALA A 36 18.54 6.92 9.52
CA ALA A 36 18.59 6.69 8.07
C ALA A 36 18.22 5.24 7.69
N ALA A 37 18.67 4.25 8.47
CA ALA A 37 18.31 2.85 8.28
C ALA A 37 16.80 2.61 8.48
N LEU A 38 16.20 3.19 9.52
CA LEU A 38 14.76 3.12 9.79
C LEU A 38 13.94 3.76 8.67
N LEU A 39 14.35 4.93 8.18
CA LEU A 39 13.69 5.59 7.05
C LEU A 39 13.83 4.80 5.74
N THR A 40 14.97 4.15 5.52
CA THR A 40 15.18 3.27 4.36
C THR A 40 14.25 2.05 4.43
N ALA A 41 14.11 1.45 5.61
CA ALA A 41 13.18 0.34 5.83
C ALA A 41 11.73 0.78 5.62
N ALA A 42 11.34 1.96 6.14
CA ALA A 42 10.02 2.53 5.93
C ALA A 42 9.71 2.72 4.44
N LYS A 43 10.64 3.30 3.67
CA LYS A 43 10.45 3.50 2.23
C LYS A 43 10.21 2.18 1.48
N ARG A 44 10.97 1.13 1.80
CA ARG A 44 10.78 -0.19 1.19
C ARG A 44 9.41 -0.80 1.52
N LEU A 45 8.90 -0.59 2.73
CA LEU A 45 7.57 -1.03 3.12
C LEU A 45 6.46 -0.23 2.41
N GLU A 46 6.66 1.06 2.16
CA GLU A 46 5.71 1.85 1.34
C GLU A 46 5.61 1.31 -0.09
N GLU A 47 6.76 1.05 -0.73
CA GLU A 47 6.80 0.47 -2.08
C GLU A 47 6.15 -0.92 -2.12
N SER A 48 6.33 -1.72 -1.06
CA SER A 48 5.69 -3.03 -0.91
C SER A 48 4.16 -2.89 -0.75
N ALA A 49 3.71 -1.95 0.10
CA ALA A 49 2.29 -1.74 0.35
C ALA A 49 1.55 -1.32 -0.92
N ASP A 50 2.15 -0.41 -1.70
CA ASP A 50 1.62 0.00 -3.01
C ASP A 50 1.53 -1.18 -3.98
N ALA A 51 2.56 -2.03 -4.05
CA ALA A 51 2.53 -3.21 -4.91
C ALA A 51 1.43 -4.21 -4.49
N LEU A 52 1.22 -4.40 -3.19
CA LEU A 52 0.16 -5.26 -2.65
C LEU A 52 -1.23 -4.71 -2.97
N LEU A 53 -1.43 -3.39 -2.84
CA LEU A 53 -2.68 -2.71 -3.21
C LEU A 53 -2.96 -2.85 -4.71
N GLN A 54 -1.96 -2.64 -5.57
CA GLN A 54 -2.09 -2.83 -7.01
C GLN A 54 -2.44 -4.28 -7.37
N ALA A 55 -1.82 -5.26 -6.71
CA ALA A 55 -2.13 -6.67 -6.92
C ALA A 55 -3.56 -7.00 -6.46
N ALA A 56 -3.98 -6.51 -5.29
CA ALA A 56 -5.34 -6.69 -4.78
C ALA A 56 -6.39 -6.08 -5.73
N HIS A 57 -6.12 -4.88 -6.26
CA HIS A 57 -6.99 -4.22 -7.22
C HIS A 57 -7.10 -5.00 -8.54
N ARG A 58 -5.99 -5.51 -9.10
CA ARG A 58 -6.04 -6.36 -10.30
C ARG A 58 -6.86 -7.63 -10.08
N ILE A 59 -6.79 -8.22 -8.88
CA ILE A 59 -7.62 -9.38 -8.51
C ILE A 59 -9.09 -8.97 -8.42
N GLU A 60 -9.41 -7.84 -7.81
CA GLU A 60 -10.77 -7.29 -7.76
C GLU A 60 -11.36 -7.13 -9.16
N LEU A 61 -10.64 -6.50 -10.08
CA LEU A 61 -11.08 -6.33 -11.47
C LEU A 61 -11.24 -7.66 -12.22
N THR A 62 -10.68 -8.76 -11.70
CA THR A 62 -10.85 -10.10 -12.27
C THR A 62 -12.05 -10.83 -11.65
N LEU A 63 -12.32 -10.58 -10.36
CA LEU A 63 -13.45 -11.15 -9.62
C LEU A 63 -14.77 -10.43 -9.91
N HIS A 64 -14.70 -9.12 -10.14
CA HIS A 64 -15.83 -8.23 -10.36
C HIS A 64 -15.53 -7.39 -11.63
N PRO A 65 -15.78 -7.96 -12.83
CA PRO A 65 -15.51 -7.26 -14.08
C PRO A 65 -16.34 -5.97 -14.22
N ASP A 66 -17.53 -5.90 -13.63
CA ASP A 66 -18.40 -4.72 -13.63
C ASP A 66 -17.77 -3.54 -12.84
N ALA A 67 -16.88 -3.81 -11.87
CA ALA A 67 -16.11 -2.78 -11.18
C ALA A 67 -15.10 -2.06 -12.10
N ARG A 68 -14.81 -2.61 -13.29
CA ARG A 68 -14.01 -1.93 -14.32
C ARG A 68 -14.77 -0.76 -14.95
N GLU A 69 -16.09 -0.89 -15.10
CA GLU A 69 -16.91 0.15 -15.76
C GLU A 69 -17.05 1.39 -14.87
N GLU A 70 -17.19 1.21 -13.55
CA GLU A 70 -17.23 2.34 -12.60
C GLU A 70 -15.88 3.11 -12.53
N SER A 71 -14.75 2.40 -12.62
CA SER A 71 -13.42 3.01 -12.61
C SER A 71 -13.13 3.82 -13.89
N LEU A 72 -13.72 3.42 -15.03
CA LEU A 72 -13.63 4.16 -16.30
C LEU A 72 -14.65 5.29 -16.41
N ALA A 73 -15.85 5.14 -15.84
CA ALA A 73 -16.88 6.17 -15.82
C ALA A 73 -16.49 7.38 -14.95
N GLY A 74 -15.72 7.17 -13.87
CA GLY A 74 -15.17 8.25 -13.04
C GLY A 74 -14.06 9.07 -13.68
N LEU A 75 -13.56 8.67 -14.86
CA LEU A 75 -12.56 9.39 -15.66
C LEU A 75 -13.15 10.10 -16.88
N ALA A 76 -14.47 10.05 -17.08
CA ALA A 76 -15.12 10.87 -18.10
C ALA A 76 -14.96 12.35 -17.73
N PRO A 77 -14.46 13.22 -18.64
CA PRO A 77 -14.44 14.65 -18.40
C PRO A 77 -15.88 15.11 -18.14
N LEU A 78 -16.09 15.84 -17.05
CA LEU A 78 -17.33 16.58 -16.85
C LEU A 78 -17.37 17.66 -17.95
N GLU A 79 -18.24 17.47 -18.95
CA GLU A 79 -18.60 18.54 -19.90
C GLU A 79 -19.35 19.68 -19.20
#